data_AF-A0A0F9FNQ2-F1
#
_entry.id   AF-A0A0F9FNQ2-F1
#
_cell.length_a   1.000
_cell.length_b   1.000
_cell.length_c   1.000
_cell.angle_alpha   90.00
_cell.angle_beta   90.00
_cell.angle_gamma   90.00
#
_symmetry.space_group_name_H-M   'P 1'
#
loop_
_entity.id
_entity.type
_entity.pdbx_description
1 polymer ?
#
loop_
_entity_poly.entity_id
_entity_poly.type
_entity_poly.pdbx_seq_one_letter_code
_entity_poly.pdbx_strand_id
1 'polypeptide(L)'
;MPAESEPQRRAAGAALAVKRGERPASSLKGAARSMLSMTRSQLEDYARTPSKPQTTHAAAHLDKENKAMRGVNPQPRKKAKKASRRSKK
;
A
#
# COMPACT_ATOMS: atom_id res chain seq x y z
N MET A 1 -9.88 1.74 11.85
CA MET A 1 -8.40 1.65 11.99
C MET A 1 -7.99 0.24 11.62
N PRO A 2 -7.10 -0.04 10.65
CA PRO A 2 -6.56 -1.39 10.54
C PRO A 2 -5.23 -1.39 11.30
N ALA A 3 -5.29 -1.57 12.62
CA ALA A 3 -4.08 -1.60 13.45
C ALA A 3 -3.84 -3.02 13.98
N GLU A 4 -3.85 -4.01 13.10
CA GLU A 4 -3.06 -5.21 13.39
C GLU A 4 -1.61 -4.75 13.49
N SER A 5 -0.99 -4.97 14.65
CA SER A 5 0.34 -4.44 14.92
C SER A 5 1.33 -5.11 13.98
N GLU A 6 2.23 -4.34 13.36
CA GLU A 6 3.24 -4.88 12.43
C GLU A 6 4.06 -6.08 12.99
N PRO A 7 4.41 -6.12 14.29
CA PRO A 7 5.02 -7.32 14.90
C PRO A 7 4.15 -8.57 14.81
N GLN A 8 2.82 -8.45 14.95
CA GLN A 8 1.88 -9.57 14.88
C GLN A 8 1.75 -10.09 13.44
N ARG A 9 1.69 -9.20 12.45
CA ARG A 9 1.71 -9.57 11.03
C ARG A 9 2.99 -10.32 10.64
N ARG A 10 4.14 -9.84 11.12
CA ARG A 10 5.44 -10.52 10.91
C ARG A 10 5.48 -11.89 11.60
N ALA A 11 4.95 -11.98 12.83
CA ALA A 11 4.85 -13.24 13.56
C ALA A 11 3.91 -14.24 12.86
N ALA A 12 2.78 -13.77 12.34
CA ALA A 12 1.85 -14.58 11.54
C ALA A 12 2.52 -15.13 10.28
N GLY A 13 3.24 -14.29 9.54
CA GLY A 13 3.99 -14.72 8.35
C GLY A 13 5.06 -15.77 8.67
N ALA A 14 5.79 -15.60 9.77
CA ALA A 14 6.77 -16.59 10.20
C ALA A 14 6.12 -17.94 10.59
N ALA A 15 5.02 -17.90 11.33
CA ALA A 15 4.26 -19.10 11.70
C ALA A 15 3.65 -19.80 10.46
N LEU A 16 3.19 -19.04 9.47
CA LEU A 16 2.67 -19.57 8.20
C LEU A 16 3.76 -20.32 7.41
N ALA A 17 4.98 -19.77 7.34
CA ALA A 17 6.11 -20.41 6.69
C ALA A 17 6.45 -21.77 7.34
N VAL A 18 6.34 -21.87 8.67
CA VAL A 18 6.51 -23.15 9.38
C VAL A 18 5.40 -24.13 9.03
N LYS A 19 4.13 -23.69 8.99
CA LYS A 19 3.02 -24.56 8.56
C LYS A 19 3.15 -25.04 7.11
N ARG A 20 3.81 -24.26 6.25
CA ARG A 20 4.11 -24.63 4.86
C ARG A 20 5.33 -25.54 4.72
N GLY A 21 6.11 -25.74 5.79
CA GLY A 21 7.34 -26.50 5.77
C GLY A 21 8.56 -25.75 5.22
N GLU A 22 8.46 -24.43 5.03
CA GLU A 22 9.56 -23.59 4.52
C GLU A 22 10.59 -23.24 5.60
N ARG A 23 10.18 -23.26 6.88
CA ARG A 23 11.06 -22.99 8.03
C ARG A 23 10.82 -24.00 9.16
N PRO A 24 11.85 -24.32 9.96
CA PRO A 24 11.67 -25.19 11.12
C PRO A 24 10.94 -24.48 12.26
N ALA A 25 10.11 -25.20 13.01
CA ALA A 25 9.37 -24.65 14.16
C ALA A 25 10.28 -24.08 15.26
N SER A 26 11.50 -24.61 15.38
CA SER A 26 12.53 -24.12 16.31
C SER A 26 12.98 -22.69 16.01
N SER A 27 12.80 -22.20 14.78
CA SER A 27 13.17 -20.83 14.38
C SER A 27 12.19 -19.76 14.86
N LEU A 28 10.99 -20.14 15.31
CA LEU A 28 9.98 -19.22 15.81
C LEU A 28 10.38 -18.62 17.16
N LYS A 29 10.12 -17.33 17.35
CA LYS A 29 10.42 -16.58 18.58
C LYS A 29 9.20 -15.77 19.04
N GLY A 30 9.06 -15.64 20.36
CA GLY A 30 8.00 -14.83 20.99
C GLY A 30 6.60 -15.22 20.52
N ALA A 31 5.80 -14.22 20.13
CA ALA A 31 4.42 -14.37 19.69
C ALA A 31 4.25 -15.37 18.53
N ALA A 32 5.24 -15.52 17.66
CA ALA A 32 5.14 -16.45 16.52
C ALA A 32 4.98 -17.91 16.95
N ARG A 33 5.50 -18.29 18.14
CA ARG A 33 5.29 -19.64 18.71
C ARG A 33 3.83 -19.87 19.11
N SER A 34 3.23 -18.88 19.78
CA SER A 34 1.82 -18.94 20.18
C SER A 34 0.88 -18.86 18.97
N MET A 35 1.26 -18.11 17.93
CA MET A 35 0.49 -18.01 16.69
C MET A 35 0.54 -19.29 15.85
N LEU A 36 1.56 -20.14 15.99
CA LEU A 36 1.62 -21.42 15.28
C LEU A 36 0.40 -22.32 15.54
N SER A 37 -0.23 -22.18 16.71
CA SER A 37 -1.46 -22.90 17.08
C SER A 37 -2.68 -22.49 16.26
N MET A 38 -2.65 -21.32 15.61
CA MET A 38 -3.74 -20.85 14.74
C MET A 38 -3.81 -21.68 13.45
N THR A 39 -4.94 -21.61 12.73
CA THR A 39 -5.08 -22.32 11.45
C THR A 39 -4.30 -21.62 10.33
N ARG A 40 -4.01 -22.34 9.24
CA ARG A 40 -3.30 -21.78 8.08
C ARG A 40 -4.00 -20.53 7.54
N SER A 41 -5.32 -20.60 7.39
CA SER A 41 -6.14 -19.50 6.87
C SER A 41 -6.11 -18.28 7.79
N GLN A 42 -6.25 -18.49 9.11
CA GLN A 42 -6.13 -17.40 10.09
C GLN A 42 -4.75 -16.72 10.00
N LEU A 43 -3.67 -17.50 9.96
CA LEU A 43 -2.31 -16.96 9.80
C LEU A 43 -2.15 -16.18 8.49
N GLU A 44 -2.80 -16.62 7.40
CA GLU A 44 -2.83 -15.91 6.13
C GLU A 44 -3.54 -14.56 6.23
N ASP A 45 -4.65 -14.49 6.97
CA ASP A 45 -5.39 -13.25 7.18
C ASP A 45 -4.59 -12.25 8.02
N TYR A 46 -3.96 -12.69 9.12
CA TYR A 46 -3.07 -11.84 9.93
C TYR A 46 -1.78 -11.45 9.20
N ALA A 47 -1.27 -12.30 8.29
CA ALA A 47 -0.06 -12.01 7.53
C ALA A 47 -0.32 -11.07 6.35
N ARG A 48 -1.56 -11.02 5.85
CA ARG A 48 -1.96 -10.14 4.75
C ARG A 48 -1.86 -8.69 5.19
N THR A 49 -1.12 -7.90 4.40
CA THR A 49 -1.25 -6.44 4.51
C THR A 49 -2.66 -6.06 4.05
N PRO A 50 -3.32 -5.07 4.69
CA PRO A 50 -4.50 -4.47 4.09
C PRO A 50 -4.06 -3.85 2.77
N SER A 51 -4.27 -4.57 1.68
CA SER A 51 -4.12 -3.99 0.35
C SER A 51 -5.07 -2.80 0.32
N LYS A 52 -4.57 -1.63 -0.12
CA LYS A 52 -5.41 -0.49 -0.53
C LYS A 52 -6.61 -1.07 -1.28
N PRO A 53 -7.84 -0.54 -1.05
CA PRO A 53 -9.05 -1.12 -1.63
C PRO A 53 -8.76 -1.34 -3.09
N GLN A 54 -8.66 -2.62 -3.46
CA GLN A 54 -8.56 -2.99 -4.85
C GLN A 54 -9.82 -2.38 -5.42
N THR A 55 -9.69 -1.37 -6.25
CA THR A 55 -10.79 -0.87 -7.04
C THR A 55 -11.23 -2.07 -7.85
N THR A 56 -12.20 -2.82 -7.31
CA THR A 56 -13.02 -3.76 -8.05
C THR A 56 -13.40 -3.02 -9.32
N HIS A 57 -13.39 -3.66 -10.48
CA HIS A 57 -13.67 -3.01 -11.75
C HIS A 57 -14.99 -2.19 -11.78
N ALA A 58 -15.85 -2.31 -10.75
CA ALA A 58 -16.95 -1.40 -10.43
C ALA A 58 -16.55 0.06 -10.11
N ALA A 59 -15.43 0.34 -9.43
CA ALA A 59 -15.00 1.71 -9.08
C ALA A 59 -14.35 2.47 -10.24
N ALA A 60 -13.86 1.77 -11.27
CA ALA A 60 -13.33 2.38 -12.48
C ALA A 60 -14.43 2.99 -13.37
N HIS A 61 -15.71 2.70 -13.10
CA HIS A 61 -16.83 3.25 -13.87
C HIS A 61 -17.21 4.69 -13.45
N LEU A 62 -16.89 5.12 -12.22
CA LEU A 62 -17.32 6.43 -11.70
C LEU A 62 -16.32 7.58 -11.94
N ASP A 63 -15.04 7.27 -12.18
CA ASP A 63 -14.01 8.31 -12.42
C ASP A 63 -14.03 8.83 -13.87
N LYS A 64 -14.61 8.07 -14.81
CA LYS A 64 -14.72 8.47 -16.22
C LYS A 64 -15.78 9.55 -16.46
N GLU A 65 -16.85 9.58 -15.67
CA GLU A 65 -17.93 10.56 -15.83
C GLU A 65 -17.59 11.93 -15.22
N ASN A 66 -16.88 11.97 -14.10
CA ASN A 66 -16.54 13.23 -13.43
C ASN A 66 -15.43 14.03 -14.13
N LYS A 67 -14.65 13.40 -15.01
CA LYS A 67 -13.58 14.05 -15.78
C LYS A 67 -14.05 14.71 -17.08
N ALA A 68 -15.19 14.28 -17.64
CA ALA A 68 -15.74 14.85 -18.86
C ALA A 68 -16.40 16.23 -18.63
N MET A 69 -16.79 16.55 -17.40
CA MET A 69 -17.57 17.76 -17.08
C MET A 69 -16.77 18.90 -16.41
N ARG A 70 -15.49 18.71 -16.07
CA ARG A 70 -14.66 19.75 -15.43
C ARG A 70 -13.36 20.00 -16.21
N GLY A 71 -13.42 20.94 -17.15
CA GLY A 71 -12.31 21.88 -17.38
C GLY A 71 -11.33 21.56 -18.51
N VAL A 72 -11.77 21.75 -19.76
CA VAL A 72 -10.86 22.20 -20.82
C VAL A 72 -11.04 23.71 -20.98
N ASN A 73 -10.30 24.48 -20.19
CA ASN A 73 -9.73 25.76 -20.66
C ASN A 73 -8.47 26.11 -19.85
N PRO A 74 -7.30 25.56 -20.19
CA PRO A 74 -6.05 26.16 -19.78
C PRO A 74 -5.59 27.16 -20.85
N GLN A 75 -5.87 28.44 -20.61
CA GLN A 75 -5.19 29.57 -21.26
C GLN A 75 -3.67 29.34 -21.28
N PRO A 76 -2.98 29.46 -22.42
CA PRO A 76 -1.52 29.31 -22.47
C PRO A 76 -0.84 30.52 -21.83
N ARG A 77 -0.40 30.39 -20.57
CA ARG A 77 0.48 31.37 -19.92
C ARG A 77 1.85 31.31 -20.60
N LYS A 78 2.10 32.24 -21.54
CA LYS A 78 3.42 32.41 -22.17
C LYS A 78 4.46 32.71 -21.09
N LYS A 79 5.50 31.88 -21.09
CA LYS A 79 6.62 31.90 -20.14
C LYS A 79 7.41 33.20 -20.26
N ALA A 80 7.74 33.76 -19.09
CA ALA A 80 8.63 34.90 -18.93
C ALA A 80 10.00 34.66 -19.59
N LYS A 81 10.46 35.60 -20.43
CA LYS A 81 11.86 35.71 -20.82
C LYS A 81 12.59 36.54 -19.76
N LYS A 82 13.52 35.91 -19.04
CA LYS A 82 14.58 36.58 -18.27
C LYS A 82 15.39 37.47 -19.22
N ALA A 83 15.31 38.78 -19.06
CA ALA A 83 16.34 39.71 -19.53
C ALA A 83 17.00 40.30 -18.28
N SER A 84 18.18 39.80 -17.96
CA SER A 84 19.05 40.35 -16.92
C SER A 84 20.27 40.97 -17.61
N ARG A 85 20.68 42.14 -17.10
CA ARG A 85 21.95 42.87 -17.35
C ARG A 85 21.86 43.74 -18.62
N ARG A 86 22.10 45.07 -18.56
CA ARG A 86 23.40 45.68 -18.18
C ARG A 86 23.29 47.23 -18.04
N SER A 87 24.00 47.78 -17.05
CA SER A 87 24.58 49.14 -16.92
C SER A 87 23.69 50.38 -17.16
N LYS A 88 23.37 51.21 -16.16
CA LYS A 88 24.23 52.31 -15.64
C LYS A 88 24.90 53.14 -16.75
N LYS A 89 24.31 54.28 -17.08
CA LYS A 89 25.00 55.57 -17.19
C LYS A 89 24.02 56.68 -16.85
#